data_AF-A0A950SX60-F1
#
_entry.id   AF-A0A950SX60-F1
#
_cell.length_a   1.000
_cell.length_b   1.000
_cell.length_c   1.000
_cell.angle_alpha   90.00
_cell.angle_beta   90.00
_cell.angle_gamma   90.00
#
_symmetry.space_group_name_H-M   'P 1'
#
loop_
_entity.id
_entity.type
_entity.pdbx_description
1 polymer ?
#
loop_
_entity_poly.entity_id
_entity_poly.type
_entity_poly.pdbx_seq_one_letter_code
_entity_poly.pdbx_strand_id
1 'polypeptide(L)' 'MAKREERPNHNYRVPEHTIEAINKLVRTSRQIFLEIGREPTPEELAERLTIPLENVHRLLKIARRPISLHCAASE' A
#
# COMPACT_ATOMS: atom_id res chain seq x y z
N MET A 1 -23.75 -34.52 -11.07
CA MET A 1 -23.91 -33.05 -11.03
C MET A 1 -23.03 -32.53 -9.91
N ALA A 2 -22.03 -31.71 -10.25
CA ALA A 2 -20.90 -31.37 -9.38
C ALA A 2 -21.30 -30.47 -8.21
N LYS A 3 -21.07 -30.92 -6.98
CA LYS A 3 -21.07 -30.06 -5.80
C LYS A 3 -19.79 -29.21 -5.85
N ARG A 4 -19.93 -27.92 -6.19
CA ARG A 4 -18.82 -26.98 -6.14
C ARG A 4 -18.45 -26.73 -4.68
N GLU A 5 -17.16 -26.89 -4.45
CA GLU A 5 -16.45 -26.84 -3.18
C GLU A 5 -16.36 -25.39 -2.71
N GLU A 6 -17.19 -25.01 -1.73
CA GLU A 6 -17.07 -23.71 -1.06
C GLU A 6 -15.87 -23.79 -0.09
N ARG A 7 -14.68 -23.49 -0.60
CA ARG A 7 -13.50 -23.35 0.25
C ARG A 7 -13.64 -22.07 1.07
N PRO A 8 -13.59 -22.10 2.41
CA PRO A 8 -13.44 -20.89 3.19
C PRO A 8 -12.01 -20.39 2.97
N ASN A 9 -11.86 -19.48 2.01
CA ASN A 9 -10.60 -18.78 1.78
C ASN A 9 -10.35 -17.90 3.00
N HIS A 10 -9.66 -18.45 3.99
CA HIS A 10 -9.01 -17.70 5.05
C HIS A 10 -7.85 -16.94 4.39
N ASN A 11 -8.23 -15.92 3.63
CA ASN A 11 -7.32 -14.93 3.13
C ASN A 11 -6.77 -14.25 4.38
N TYR A 12 -5.49 -14.50 4.67
CA TYR A 12 -4.71 -13.70 5.60
C TYR A 12 -4.64 -12.29 5.01
N ARG A 13 -5.76 -11.55 5.11
CA ARG A 13 -5.89 -10.19 4.61
C ARG A 13 -4.94 -9.37 5.46
N VAL A 14 -3.86 -8.91 4.82
CA VAL A 14 -3.16 -7.72 5.29
C VAL A 14 -4.27 -6.67 5.54
N PRO A 15 -4.34 -6.07 6.74
CA PRO A 15 -5.45 -5.20 7.09
C PRO A 15 -5.61 -4.12 6.03
N GLU A 16 -6.84 -3.94 5.56
CA GLU A 16 -7.17 -3.02 4.46
C GLU A 16 -6.60 -1.62 4.71
N HIS A 17 -6.57 -1.19 5.98
CA HIS A 17 -5.93 0.04 6.44
C HIS A 17 -4.46 0.18 6.04
N THR A 18 -3.65 -0.88 6.08
CA THR A 18 -2.23 -0.81 5.72
C THR A 18 -2.04 -0.70 4.22
N ILE A 19 -2.83 -1.43 3.42
CA ILE A 19 -2.80 -1.33 1.95
C ILE A 19 -3.31 0.03 1.48
N GLU A 20 -4.36 0.56 2.11
CA GLU A 20 -4.90 1.89 1.82
C GLU A 20 -3.85 2.97 2.07
N ALA A 21 -3.16 2.90 3.21
CA ALA A 21 -2.11 3.84 3.57
C ALA A 21 -0.91 3.79 2.59
N ILE A 22 -0.48 2.61 2.15
CA ILE A 22 0.56 2.47 1.12
C ILE A 22 0.10 3.05 -0.21
N ASN A 23 -1.12 2.75 -0.65
CA ASN A 23 -1.65 3.29 -1.91
C ASN A 23 -1.74 4.82 -1.88
N LYS A 24 -2.23 5.39 -0.77
CA LYS A 24 -2.25 6.85 -0.56
C LYS A 24 -0.83 7.41 -0.59
N LEU A 25 0.12 6.79 0.10
CA LEU A 25 1.52 7.21 0.12
C LEU A 25 2.16 7.20 -1.27
N VAL A 26 1.99 6.14 -2.05
CA VAL A 26 2.53 6.03 -3.41
C VAL A 26 1.88 7.07 -4.33
N ARG A 27 0.55 7.28 -4.21
CA ARG A 27 -0.16 8.31 -4.99
C ARG A 27 0.34 9.72 -4.68
N THR A 28 0.37 10.09 -3.41
CA THR A 28 0.86 11.40 -2.96
C THR A 28 2.31 11.59 -3.35
N SER A 29 3.14 10.56 -3.18
CA SER A 29 4.55 10.63 -3.55
C SER A 29 4.74 10.94 -5.03
N ARG A 30 3.98 10.25 -5.89
CA ARG A 30 4.00 10.49 -7.33
C ARG A 30 3.48 11.88 -7.69
N GLN A 31 2.46 12.40 -7.00
CA GLN A 31 1.97 13.77 -7.23
C GLN A 31 3.05 14.80 -6.91
N ILE A 32 3.69 14.71 -5.74
CA ILE A 32 4.74 15.65 -5.34
C ILE A 32 5.93 15.55 -6.31
N PHE A 33 6.31 14.35 -6.73
CA PHE A 33 7.35 14.17 -7.73
C PHE A 33 7.02 14.86 -9.06
N LEU A 34 5.76 14.81 -9.49
CA LEU A 34 5.32 15.49 -10.72
C LEU A 34 5.22 17.01 -10.55
N GLU A 35 4.85 17.51 -9.37
CA GLU A 35 4.75 18.95 -9.09
C GLU A 35 6.13 19.61 -8.95
N ILE A 36 7.05 18.99 -8.21
CA ILE A 36 8.34 19.60 -7.81
C ILE A 36 9.52 19.01 -8.59
N GLY A 37 9.35 17.88 -9.28
CA GLY A 37 10.41 17.21 -10.03
C GLY A 37 11.47 16.51 -9.16
N ARG A 38 11.17 16.27 -7.88
CA ARG A 38 12.09 15.62 -6.91
C ARG A 38 11.39 14.56 -6.09
N GLU A 39 12.15 13.63 -5.52
CA GLU A 39 11.60 12.64 -4.60
C GLU A 39 11.06 13.33 -3.33
N PRO A 40 9.82 13.05 -2.93
CA PRO A 40 9.22 13.63 -1.74
C PRO A 40 9.87 13.09 -0.48
N THR A 41 10.05 13.97 0.51
CA THR A 41 10.55 13.58 1.83
C THR A 41 9.47 12.88 2.64
N PRO A 42 9.83 11.99 3.57
CA PRO A 42 8.86 11.35 4.46
C PRO A 42 8.10 12.35 5.33
N GLU A 43 8.69 13.52 5.62
CA GLU A 43 8.04 14.63 6.33
C GLU A 43 6.92 15.25 5.48
N GLU A 44 7.17 15.59 4.22
CA GLU A 44 6.13 16.10 3.31
C GLU A 44 4.99 15.09 3.14
N LEU A 45 5.32 13.80 3.00
CA LEU A 45 4.32 12.73 2.92
C LEU A 45 3.50 12.64 4.21
N ALA A 46 4.12 12.76 5.37
CA ALA A 46 3.45 12.72 6.68
C ALA A 46 2.46 13.88 6.82
N GLU A 47 2.88 15.09 6.49
CA GLU A 47 2.02 16.28 6.53
C GLU A 47 0.86 16.19 5.54
N ARG A 48 1.13 15.80 4.29
CA ARG A 48 0.12 15.67 3.22
C ARG A 48 -0.91 14.57 3.51
N LEU A 49 -0.47 13.46 4.11
CA LEU A 49 -1.34 12.35 4.47
C LEU A 49 -1.96 12.52 5.86
N THR A 50 -1.54 13.54 6.62
CA THR A 50 -1.93 13.78 8.01
C THR A 50 -1.75 12.52 8.88
N ILE A 51 -0.66 11.80 8.65
CA ILE A 51 -0.25 10.65 9.44
C ILE A 51 1.10 10.94 10.08
N PRO A 52 1.41 10.37 11.25
CA PRO A 52 2.68 10.65 11.90
C PRO A 52 3.85 10.10 11.07
N LEU A 53 5.00 10.79 11.14
CA LEU A 53 6.22 10.43 10.42
C LEU A 53 6.66 8.97 10.68
N GLU A 54 6.44 8.48 11.90
CA GLU A 54 6.71 7.07 12.25
C GLU A 54 5.92 6.09 11.36
N ASN A 55 4.67 6.41 11.01
CA ASN A 55 3.82 5.57 10.19
C ASN A 55 4.30 5.61 8.75
N VAL A 56 4.68 6.79 8.24
CA VAL A 56 5.31 6.90 6.91
C VAL A 56 6.56 6.01 6.82
N HIS A 57 7.44 6.06 7.82
CA HIS A 57 8.62 5.19 7.88
C HIS A 57 8.27 3.69 7.93
N ARG A 58 7.23 3.30 8.69
CA ARG A 58 6.75 1.91 8.71
C ARG A 58 6.21 1.51 7.34
N LEU A 59 5.39 2.34 6.72
CA LEU A 59 4.80 2.09 5.40
C LEU A 59 5.86 2.00 4.31
N LEU A 60 6.86 2.87 4.31
CA LEU A 60 8.01 2.80 3.39
C LEU A 60 8.79 1.50 3.55
N LYS A 61 8.98 1.03 4.79
CA LYS A 61 9.61 -0.28 5.06
C LYS A 61 8.77 -1.43 4.52
N ILE A 62 7.44 -1.36 4.64
CA ILE A 62 6.52 -2.39 4.13
C ILE A 62 6.47 -2.35 2.59
N ALA A 63 6.39 -1.16 1.99
CA ALA A 63 6.38 -0.96 0.54
C ALA A 63 7.69 -1.42 -0.13
N ARG A 64 8.81 -1.34 0.57
CA ARG A 64 10.11 -1.87 0.11
C ARG A 64 10.23 -3.38 0.20
N ARG A 65 9.42 -4.05 1.04
CA ARG A 65 9.26 -5.50 0.91
C ARG A 65 8.41 -5.66 -0.35
N PRO A 66 8.89 -6.35 -1.40
CA PRO A 66 8.01 -6.67 -2.52
C PRO A 66 6.79 -7.33 -1.88
N ILE A 67 5.61 -6.83 -2.22
CA ILE A 67 4.34 -7.43 -1.84
C ILE A 67 4.23 -8.71 -2.68
N SER A 68 5.14 -9.66 -2.46
CA SER A 68 5.01 -11.02 -2.91
C SER A 68 3.75 -11.53 -2.24
N LEU A 69 2.76 -11.92 -3.05
CA LEU A 69 1.33 -12.13 -2.71
C LEU A 69 0.54 -10.80 -2.66
N HIS A 70 -0.06 -10.32 -3.75
CA HIS A 70 -1.14 -10.98 -4.48
C HIS A 70 -1.26 -10.32 -5.85
N CYS A 71 -0.40 -10.72 -6.78
CA CYS A 71 -0.71 -10.57 -8.20
C CYS A 71 -1.67 -11.72 -8.55
N ALA A 72 -2.95 -11.54 -8.24
CA ALA A 72 -3.98 -12.20 -9.03
C ALA A 72 -4.33 -11.25 -10.18
N ALA A 73 -3.34 -11.02 -11.04
CA ALA A 73 -3.65 -10.81 -12.44
C ALA A 73 -4.24 -12.14 -12.92
N SER A 74 -5.47 -12.05 -13.43
CA SER A 74 -6.13 -12.93 -14.39
C SER A 74 -5.63 -14.38 -14.53
N GLU A 75 -6.51 -15.32 -14.22
CA GLU A 75 -7.18 -16.21 -15.19
C GLU A 75 -8.43 -16.86 -14.54
#